data_AF-A0A2E4W5Q4-F1
#
_entry.id   AF-A0A2E4W5Q4-F1
#
_cell.length_a   1.000
_cell.length_b   1.000
_cell.length_c   1.000
_cell.angle_alpha   90.00
_cell.angle_beta   90.00
_cell.angle_gamma   90.00
#
_symmetry.space_group_name_H-M   'P 1'
#
loop_
_entity.id
_entity.type
_entity.pdbx_description
1 polymer ?
#
loop_
_entity_poly.entity_id
_entity_poly.type
_entity_poly.pdbx_seq_one_letter_code
_entity_poly.pdbx_strand_id
1 'polypeptide(L)'
;MKRSGPPRRKKPLNPMSQKRRAELGIRKRVREEVLERDRYKCVAKHLVDDVECWGPLDVDEVIPRGRGGDWLDPDNCQVLCRAHHDWKHLHPLEATTLGLTRPARRLWDP
;
A
#
# COMPACT_ATOMS: atom_id res chain seq x y z
N MET A 1 1.56 31.40 -24.99
CA MET A 1 1.94 31.09 -23.59
C MET A 1 3.41 31.42 -23.37
N LYS A 2 3.75 32.40 -22.51
CA LYS A 2 5.15 32.66 -22.13
C LYS A 2 5.57 31.61 -21.09
N ARG A 3 6.61 30.83 -21.38
CA ARG A 3 7.19 29.87 -20.43
C ARG A 3 7.96 30.68 -19.37
N SER A 4 7.48 30.67 -18.12
CA SER A 4 8.25 31.22 -17.00
C SER A 4 9.50 30.37 -16.77
N GLY A 5 10.62 31.02 -16.46
CA GLY A 5 11.86 30.34 -16.10
C GLY A 5 11.70 29.42 -14.88
N PRO A 6 12.70 28.56 -14.60
CA PRO A 6 12.64 27.62 -13.49
C PRO A 6 12.36 28.35 -12.17
N PRO A 7 11.46 27.83 -11.31
CA PRO A 7 11.15 28.47 -10.05
C PRO A 7 12.41 28.59 -9.18
N ARG A 8 12.80 29.82 -8.83
CA ARG A 8 13.87 30.09 -7.85
C ARG A 8 13.39 29.63 -6.47
N ARG A 9 13.80 28.43 -6.05
CA ARG A 9 13.46 27.91 -4.71
C ARG A 9 14.38 28.48 -3.64
N LYS A 10 13.78 28.95 -2.54
CA LYS A 10 14.49 29.44 -1.34
C LYS A 10 14.56 28.41 -0.20
N LYS A 11 13.73 27.36 -0.25
CA LYS A 11 13.61 26.35 0.81
C LYS A 11 13.69 24.92 0.22
N PRO A 12 14.19 23.94 1.01
CA PRO A 12 14.16 22.53 0.63
C PRO A 12 12.74 22.03 0.32
N LEU A 13 12.66 20.96 -0.46
CA LEU A 13 11.41 20.23 -0.69
C LEU A 13 10.87 19.68 0.63
N ASN A 14 9.59 19.95 0.92
CA ASN A 14 8.93 19.28 2.03
C ASN A 14 8.75 17.80 1.64
N PRO A 15 9.20 16.84 2.46
CA PRO A 15 9.11 15.41 2.15
C PRO A 15 7.66 14.91 2.03
N MET A 16 6.68 15.62 2.63
CA MET A 16 5.27 15.23 2.60
C MET A 16 4.37 16.44 2.33
N SER A 17 3.40 16.26 1.42
CA SER A 17 2.42 17.31 1.11
C SER A 17 1.47 17.59 2.28
N GLN A 18 0.88 18.78 2.33
CA GLN A 18 -0.12 19.13 3.35
C GLN A 18 -1.33 18.18 3.31
N LYS A 19 -1.78 17.82 2.10
CA LYS A 19 -2.84 16.82 1.89
C LYS A 19 -2.50 15.50 2.59
N ARG A 20 -1.30 14.95 2.33
CA ARG A 20 -0.89 13.66 2.91
C ARG A 20 -0.76 13.71 4.43
N ARG A 21 -0.33 14.85 4.99
CA ARG A 21 -0.27 15.05 6.44
C ARG A 21 -1.66 15.08 7.08
N ALA A 22 -2.65 15.71 6.43
CA ALA A 22 -4.02 15.75 6.92
C ALA A 22 -4.68 14.35 6.98
N GLU A 23 -4.28 13.46 6.07
CA GLU A 23 -4.80 12.08 6.01
C GLU A 23 -4.23 11.14 7.09
N LEU A 24 -3.13 11.50 7.77
CA LEU A 24 -2.45 10.60 8.72
C LEU A 24 -3.33 10.14 9.88
N GLY A 25 -4.25 10.98 10.35
CA GLY A 25 -5.19 10.62 11.40
C GLY A 25 -6.16 9.51 10.97
N ILE A 26 -6.69 9.61 9.74
CA ILE A 26 -7.54 8.58 9.14
C ILE A 26 -6.71 7.32 8.91
N ARG A 27 -5.51 7.47 8.35
CA ARG A 27 -4.61 6.33 8.10
C ARG A 27 -4.27 5.54 9.36
N LYS A 28 -4.12 6.21 10.51
CA LYS A 28 -3.90 5.54 11.79
C LYS A 28 -5.09 4.63 12.15
N ARG A 29 -6.32 5.11 12.00
CA ARG A 29 -7.55 4.33 12.26
C ARG A 29 -7.66 3.13 11.33
N VAL A 30 -7.43 3.33 10.03
CA VAL A 30 -7.41 2.26 9.02
C VAL A 30 -6.35 1.20 9.36
N ARG A 31 -5.18 1.62 9.84
CA ARG A 31 -4.14 0.68 10.28
C ARG A 31 -4.60 -0.17 11.45
N GLU A 32 -5.22 0.44 12.47
CA GLU A 32 -5.74 -0.27 13.64
C GLU A 32 -6.85 -1.25 13.24
N GLU A 33 -7.82 -0.80 12.44
CA GLU A 33 -8.93 -1.61 11.93
C GLU A 33 -8.46 -2.85 11.16
N VAL A 34 -7.51 -2.68 10.23
CA VAL A 34 -6.99 -3.78 9.40
C VAL A 34 -6.17 -4.76 10.24
N LEU A 35 -5.39 -4.27 11.20
CA LEU A 35 -4.66 -5.14 12.14
C LEU A 35 -5.61 -5.96 13.01
N GLU A 36 -6.69 -5.37 13.51
CA GLU A 36 -7.71 -6.08 14.28
C GLU A 36 -8.46 -7.11 13.43
N ARG A 37 -8.90 -6.72 12.23
CA ARG A 37 -9.57 -7.60 11.26
C ARG A 37 -8.74 -8.86 10.98
N ASP A 38 -7.44 -8.67 10.75
CA ASP A 38 -6.52 -9.77 10.41
C ASP A 38 -5.89 -10.41 11.67
N ARG A 39 -6.44 -10.09 12.86
CA ARG A 39 -6.03 -10.64 14.17
C ARG A 39 -4.53 -10.52 14.45
N TYR A 40 -3.93 -9.41 14.02
CA TYR A 40 -2.51 -9.13 14.16
C TYR A 40 -1.62 -10.25 13.56
N LYS A 41 -2.03 -10.82 12.43
CA LYS A 41 -1.29 -11.88 11.73
C LYS A 41 -1.08 -11.53 10.26
N CYS A 42 0.04 -11.98 9.71
CA CYS A 42 0.30 -11.91 8.28
C CYS A 42 -0.71 -12.79 7.53
N VAL A 43 -1.44 -12.21 6.58
CA VAL A 43 -2.44 -12.95 5.78
C VAL A 43 -1.79 -13.87 4.75
N ALA A 44 -0.58 -13.54 4.29
CA ALA A 44 0.13 -14.29 3.26
C ALA A 44 0.81 -15.57 3.76
N LYS A 45 0.87 -15.81 5.07
CA LYS A 45 1.55 -16.99 5.66
C LYS A 45 1.10 -18.32 5.05
N HIS A 46 -0.19 -18.44 4.73
CA HIS A 46 -0.78 -19.67 4.18
C HIS A 46 -0.87 -19.65 2.64
N LEU A 47 -0.56 -18.52 2.01
CA LEU A 47 -0.58 -18.34 0.56
C LEU A 47 0.82 -18.53 -0.05
N VAL A 48 1.85 -18.22 0.73
CA VAL A 48 3.27 -18.29 0.39
C VAL A 48 3.97 -18.99 1.56
N ASP A 49 3.76 -20.30 1.64
CA ASP A 49 4.17 -21.15 2.77
C ASP A 49 5.65 -21.57 2.72
N ASP A 50 6.29 -21.41 1.56
CA ASP A 50 7.73 -21.56 1.34
C ASP A 50 8.56 -20.37 1.88
N VAL A 51 7.90 -19.28 2.27
CA VAL A 51 8.52 -18.12 2.92
C VAL A 51 8.11 -18.04 4.38
N GLU A 52 9.08 -18.22 5.28
CA GLU A 52 8.85 -18.06 6.71
C GLU A 52 8.53 -16.60 7.07
N CYS A 53 7.52 -16.39 7.91
CA CYS A 53 7.20 -15.06 8.42
C CYS A 53 8.32 -14.51 9.30
N TRP A 54 8.80 -13.30 8.98
CA TRP A 54 9.68 -12.54 9.86
C TRP A 54 9.45 -11.03 9.73
N GLY A 55 9.90 -10.30 10.75
CA GLY A 55 9.85 -8.83 10.79
C GLY A 55 8.51 -8.24 11.22
N PRO A 56 8.40 -6.90 11.26
CA PRO A 56 7.20 -6.20 11.72
C PRO A 56 6.03 -6.37 10.74
N LEU A 57 4.81 -6.15 11.26
CA LEU A 57 3.59 -6.11 10.45
C LEU A 57 3.37 -4.72 9.85
N ASP A 58 3.18 -4.70 8.53
CA ASP A 58 2.75 -3.56 7.74
C ASP A 58 1.30 -3.74 7.30
N VAL A 59 0.59 -2.62 7.16
CA VAL A 59 -0.72 -2.58 6.49
C VAL A 59 -0.46 -2.11 5.07
N ASP A 60 -0.41 -3.04 4.15
CA ASP A 60 -0.06 -2.85 2.74
C ASP A 60 -1.31 -2.78 1.85
N GLU A 61 -1.23 -2.05 0.74
CA GLU A 61 -2.36 -1.90 -0.18
C GLU A 61 -2.42 -3.03 -1.23
N VAL A 62 -3.58 -3.68 -1.37
CA VAL A 62 -3.83 -4.72 -2.39
C VAL A 62 -3.83 -4.10 -3.79
N ILE A 63 -4.56 -2.99 -4.00
CA ILE A 63 -4.46 -2.15 -5.20
C ILE A 63 -3.45 -1.04 -4.89
N PRO A 64 -2.30 -0.98 -5.61
CA PRO A 64 -1.30 0.06 -5.38
C PRO A 64 -1.85 1.47 -5.62
N ARG A 65 -1.38 2.44 -4.82
CA ARG A 65 -1.78 3.86 -4.95
C ARG A 65 -1.54 4.44 -6.35
N GLY A 66 -0.43 4.07 -6.99
CA GLY A 66 -0.10 4.49 -8.36
C GLY A 66 -1.07 3.94 -9.41
N ARG A 67 -1.87 2.93 -9.05
CA ARG A 67 -2.93 2.33 -9.87
C ARG A 67 -4.33 2.75 -9.38
N GLY A 68 -4.44 3.79 -8.56
CA GLY A 68 -5.74 4.31 -8.10
C GLY A 68 -6.31 3.62 -6.87
N GLY A 69 -5.54 2.75 -6.19
CA GLY A 69 -5.95 2.21 -4.90
C GLY A 69 -5.97 3.29 -3.80
N ASP A 70 -6.99 3.24 -2.95
CA ASP A 70 -7.08 4.11 -1.78
C ASP A 70 -6.43 3.43 -0.56
N TRP A 71 -5.46 4.11 0.05
CA TRP A 71 -4.76 3.66 1.26
C TRP A 71 -5.51 3.98 2.56
N LEU A 72 -6.63 4.73 2.44
CA LEU A 72 -7.58 5.00 3.51
C LEU A 72 -8.80 4.08 3.47
N ASP A 73 -8.88 3.19 2.48
CA ASP A 73 -9.89 2.16 2.38
C ASP A 73 -9.38 0.87 3.06
N PRO A 74 -9.99 0.43 4.19
CA PRO A 74 -9.63 -0.81 4.86
C PRO A 74 -9.75 -2.04 3.96
N ASP A 75 -10.71 -2.07 3.02
CA ASP A 75 -10.92 -3.21 2.11
C ASP A 75 -9.83 -3.32 1.04
N ASN A 76 -9.15 -2.22 0.76
CA ASN A 76 -7.96 -2.19 -0.10
C ASN A 76 -6.66 -2.44 0.68
N CYS A 77 -6.72 -2.66 2.00
CA CYS A 77 -5.57 -2.85 2.86
C CYS A 77 -5.51 -4.27 3.43
N GLN A 78 -4.30 -4.80 3.64
CA GLN A 78 -4.06 -6.14 4.19
C GLN A 78 -2.85 -6.14 5.13
N VAL A 79 -2.81 -7.05 6.09
CA VAL A 79 -1.64 -7.21 6.98
C VAL A 79 -0.61 -8.16 6.39
N LEU A 80 0.60 -7.65 6.14
CA LEU A 80 1.77 -8.45 5.74
C LEU A 80 2.92 -8.26 6.74
N CYS A 81 3.67 -9.32 7.02
CA CYS A 81 4.98 -9.14 7.66
C CYS A 81 6.00 -8.63 6.63
N ARG A 82 7.18 -8.17 7.10
CA ARG A 82 8.24 -7.69 6.21
C ARG A 82 8.61 -8.72 5.14
N ALA A 83 8.76 -9.99 5.53
CA ALA A 83 9.10 -11.08 4.61
C ALA A 83 8.14 -11.20 3.42
N HIS A 84 6.84 -11.30 3.71
CA HIS A 84 5.81 -11.45 2.69
C HIS A 84 5.52 -10.16 1.93
N HIS A 85 5.75 -9.00 2.56
CA HIS A 85 5.69 -7.71 1.88
C HIS A 85 6.81 -7.58 0.84
N ASP A 86 8.04 -7.98 1.17
CA ASP A 86 9.16 -7.98 0.23
C ASP A 86 8.94 -9.01 -0.89
N TRP A 87 8.48 -10.23 -0.55
CA TRP A 87 8.12 -11.25 -1.53
C TRP A 87 7.06 -10.75 -2.53
N LYS A 88 6.01 -10.06 -2.06
CA LYS A 88 4.98 -9.45 -2.91
C LYS A 88 5.59 -8.53 -3.97
N HIS A 89 6.60 -7.73 -3.62
CA HIS A 89 7.27 -6.81 -4.56
C HIS A 89 8.18 -7.54 -5.55
N LEU A 90 8.82 -8.64 -5.14
CA LEU A 90 9.73 -9.42 -5.96
C LEU A 90 9.01 -10.37 -6.92
N HIS A 91 7.79 -10.81 -6.59
CA HIS A 91 7.00 -11.79 -7.34
C HIS A 91 5.64 -11.21 -7.78
N PRO A 92 5.62 -10.17 -8.65
CA PRO A 92 4.40 -9.41 -8.93
C PRO A 92 3.33 -10.21 -9.67
N LEU A 93 3.71 -11.20 -10.49
CA LEU A 93 2.76 -12.04 -11.23
C LEU A 93 2.07 -13.00 -10.27
N GLU A 94 2.84 -13.70 -9.45
CA GLU A 94 2.40 -14.64 -8.45
C GLU A 94 1.57 -13.94 -7.37
N ALA A 95 2.02 -12.77 -6.90
CA ALA A 95 1.26 -11.94 -5.98
C ALA A 95 -0.09 -11.50 -6.56
N THR A 96 -0.16 -11.29 -7.88
CA THR A 96 -1.44 -10.99 -8.56
C THR A 96 -2.34 -12.22 -8.59
N THR A 97 -1.80 -13.38 -8.93
CA THR A 97 -2.53 -14.67 -8.95
C THR A 97 -3.07 -15.04 -7.57
N LEU A 98 -2.30 -14.80 -6.51
CA LEU A 98 -2.69 -15.05 -5.11
C LEU A 98 -3.62 -13.96 -4.53
N GLY A 99 -3.91 -12.90 -5.28
CA GLY A 99 -4.75 -11.79 -4.82
C GLY A 99 -4.08 -10.84 -3.83
N LEU A 100 -2.79 -11.02 -3.54
CA LEU A 100 -1.97 -10.10 -2.71
C LEU A 100 -1.73 -8.76 -3.41
N THR A 101 -1.79 -8.72 -4.74
CA THR A 101 -1.85 -7.50 -5.55
C THR A 101 -3.04 -7.59 -6.50
N ARG A 102 -3.78 -6.49 -6.67
CA ARG A 102 -4.84 -6.40 -7.67
C ARG A 102 -4.55 -5.27 -8.65
N PRO A 103 -4.82 -5.46 -9.96
CA PRO A 103 -4.88 -4.34 -10.88
C PRO A 103 -6.05 -3.42 -10.48
N ALA A 104 -5.96 -2.13 -10.83
CA ALA A 104 -7.13 -1.28 -10.80
C ALA A 104 -8.24 -1.94 -11.64
N ARG A 105 -9.49 -1.99 -11.14
CA ARG A 105 -10.62 -2.41 -11.97
C ARG A 105 -10.53 -1.65 -13.29
N ARG A 106 -10.41 -2.36 -14.41
CA ARG A 106 -10.65 -1.75 -15.71
C ARG A 106 -12.15 -1.48 -15.76
N LEU A 107 -12.54 -0.29 -16.20
CA LEU A 107 -13.95 0.12 -16.34
C LEU A 107 -14.74 -0.72 -17.37
N TRP A 108 -14.18 -1.85 -17.84
CA TRP A 108 -14.66 -2.69 -18.93
C TRP A 108 -14.53 -4.19 -18.66
N ASP A 109 -14.30 -4.61 -17.41
CA ASP A 109 -14.50 -6.01 -17.03
C ASP A 109 -16.00 -6.24 -16.76
N PRO A 110 -16.68 -7.17 -17.48
CA PRO A 110 -18.11 -7.42 -17.36
C PRO A 110 -18.55 -7.93 -15.98
#